data_AF-A0A1U7GJZ4-F1
#
_entry.id   AF-A0A1U7GJZ4-F1
#
_cell.length_a   1.000
_cell.length_b   1.000
_cell.length_c   1.000
_cell.angle_alpha   90.00
_cell.angle_beta   90.00
_cell.angle_gamma   90.00
#
_symmetry.space_group_name_H-M   'P 1'
#
loop_
_entity.id
_entity.type
_entity.pdbx_description
1 polymer ?
#
loop_
_entity_poly.entity_id
_entity_poly.type
_entity_poly.pdbx_seq_one_letter_code
_entity_poly.pdbx_strand_id
1 'polypeptide(L)' 'MATMDQVRKAMHTAPFRPFTVYLADGRTYLVRHPDFISISTNGREMVVHDEVGMHLVDMRAVVEVHLPYLPEPAEGRPVE' A
#
# COMPACT_ATOMS: atom_id res chain seq x y z
N MET A 1 -10.47 -1.54 13.42
CA MET A 1 -9.72 -2.64 12.79
C MET A 1 -8.53 -2.02 12.06
N ALA A 2 -7.33 -2.51 12.35
CA ALA A 2 -6.07 -1.80 12.11
C ALA A 2 -5.74 -1.57 10.62
N THR A 3 -6.37 -2.30 9.70
CA THR A 3 -5.96 -2.34 8.29
C THR A 3 -6.21 -1.02 7.54
N MET A 4 -7.35 -0.36 7.72
CA MET A 4 -7.66 0.91 7.05
C MET A 4 -6.72 2.05 7.47
N ASP A 5 -6.45 2.15 8.77
CA ASP A 5 -5.55 3.16 9.32
C ASP A 5 -4.12 2.94 8.82
N GLN A 6 -3.68 1.69 8.73
CA GLN A 6 -2.38 1.31 8.18
C GLN A 6 -2.24 1.67 6.69
N VAL A 7 -3.25 1.42 5.86
CA VAL A 7 -3.21 1.84 4.44
C VAL A 7 -3.13 3.37 4.33
N ARG A 8 -3.96 4.09 5.10
CA ARG A 8 -3.92 5.57 5.11
C ARG A 8 -2.56 6.08 5.55
N LYS A 9 -2.02 5.52 6.64
CA LYS A 9 -0.70 5.88 7.16
C LYS A 9 0.40 5.59 6.13
N ALA A 10 0.33 4.46 5.43
CA ALA A 10 1.26 4.13 4.35
C ALA A 10 1.17 5.12 3.17
N MET A 11 -0.03 5.52 2.78
CA MET A 11 -0.25 6.53 1.72
C MET A 11 0.25 7.92 2.10
N HIS A 12 0.08 8.32 3.37
CA HIS A 12 0.51 9.64 3.87
C HIS A 12 1.96 9.66 4.38
N THR A 13 2.66 8.52 4.39
CA THR A 13 4.07 8.47 4.80
C THR A 13 4.92 9.10 3.70
N ALA A 14 5.70 10.13 4.06
CA ALA A 14 6.72 10.72 3.21
C ALA A 14 8.11 10.38 3.78
N PRO A 15 9.00 9.73 3.00
CA PRO A 15 8.83 9.29 1.61
C PRO A 15 7.86 8.10 1.47
N PHE A 16 7.08 8.07 0.38
CA PHE A 16 6.15 6.98 0.11
C PHE A 16 6.91 5.67 -0.05
N ARG A 17 6.37 4.61 0.56
CA ARG A 17 6.93 3.26 0.46
C ARG A 17 5.93 2.39 -0.30
N PRO A 18 6.36 1.71 -1.39
CA PRO A 18 5.53 0.73 -2.07
C PRO A 18 4.99 -0.28 -1.05
N PHE A 19 3.76 -0.77 -1.23
CA PHE A 19 3.21 -1.78 -0.33
C PHE A 19 2.27 -2.73 -1.06
N THR A 20 2.10 -3.90 -0.47
CA THR A 20 1.28 -4.96 -1.04
C THR A 20 0.02 -5.16 -0.19
N VAL A 21 -1.13 -5.19 -0.84
CA VAL A 21 -2.43 -5.40 -0.20
C VAL A 21 -2.92 -6.80 -0.52
N TYR A 22 -3.25 -7.57 0.51
CA TYR A 22 -3.83 -8.91 0.38
C TYR A 22 -5.32 -8.86 0.71
N LEU A 23 -6.11 -9.48 -0.17
CA LEU A 23 -7.56 -9.60 0.00
C LEU A 23 -7.96 -10.99 0.51
N ALA A 24 -9.12 -11.03 1.18
CA ALA A 24 -9.76 -12.27 1.64
C ALA A 24 -10.08 -13.25 0.50
N ASP A 25 -10.28 -12.73 -0.72
CA ASP A 25 -10.51 -13.52 -1.94
C ASP A 25 -9.23 -14.19 -2.47
N GLY A 26 -8.07 -13.93 -1.86
CA GLY A 26 -6.76 -14.44 -2.31
C GLY A 26 -6.08 -13.57 -3.37
N ARG A 27 -6.69 -12.43 -3.75
CA ARG A 27 -6.09 -11.46 -4.66
C ARG A 27 -5.04 -10.60 -3.96
N THR A 28 -4.01 -10.22 -4.69
CA THR A 28 -2.92 -9.39 -4.18
C THR A 28 -2.68 -8.24 -5.14
N TYR A 29 -2.53 -7.03 -4.59
CA TYR A 29 -2.25 -5.84 -5.38
C TYR A 29 -0.99 -5.13 -4.88
N LEU A 30 -0.07 -4.85 -5.80
CA LEU A 30 1.17 -4.14 -5.51
C LEU A 30 1.01 -2.66 -5.84
N VAL A 31 1.01 -1.81 -4.81
CA VAL A 31 0.95 -0.37 -4.96
C VAL A 31 2.38 0.18 -5.01
N ARG A 32 2.84 0.54 -6.20
CA ARG A 32 4.22 1.07 -6.40
C ARG A 32 4.34 2.57 -6.16
N HIS A 33 3.26 3.33 -6.31
CA HIS A 33 3.23 4.79 -6.20
C HIS A 33 1.93 5.25 -5.51
N PRO A 34 1.91 6.36 -4.76
CA PRO A 34 0.68 6.88 -4.13
C PRO A 34 -0.40 7.21 -5.16
N ASP A 35 -0.04 7.63 -6.37
CA ASP A 35 -1.00 7.88 -7.47
C ASP A 35 -1.69 6.62 -7.99
N PHE A 36 -1.10 5.44 -7.76
CA PHE A 36 -1.71 4.17 -8.18
C PHE A 36 -2.76 3.67 -7.18
N ILE A 37 -2.99 4.40 -6.10
CA ILE A 37 -4.00 4.08 -5.11
C ILE A 37 -4.87 5.30 -4.82
N SER A 38 -6.17 5.10 -4.70
CA SER A 38 -7.10 6.13 -4.26
C SER A 38 -8.10 5.55 -3.29
N ILE A 39 -8.34 6.26 -2.20
CA ILE A 39 -9.29 5.86 -1.17
C ILE A 39 -10.53 6.72 -1.31
N SER A 40 -11.70 6.10 -1.35
CA SER A 40 -12.99 6.79 -1.32
C SER A 40 -13.07 7.68 -0.08
N THR A 41 -13.74 8.83 -0.18
CA THR A 41 -13.89 9.81 0.93
C THR A 41 -14.51 9.17 2.17
N ASN A 42 -15.34 8.15 1.98
CA ASN A 42 -15.96 7.37 3.06
C ASN A 42 -15.02 6.32 3.68
N GLY A 43 -13.81 6.14 3.13
CA GLY A 43 -12.83 5.15 3.56
C GLY A 43 -13.24 3.70 3.33
N ARG A 44 -14.35 3.44 2.63
CA ARG A 44 -14.91 2.10 2.51
C ARG A 44 -14.39 1.32 1.31
N GLU A 45 -13.97 2.04 0.30
CA GLU A 45 -13.50 1.50 -0.97
C GLU A 45 -12.15 2.11 -1.29
N MET A 46 -11.30 1.31 -1.93
CA MET A 46 -10.05 1.75 -2.50
C MET A 46 -9.98 1.31 -3.96
N VAL A 47 -9.33 2.14 -4.75
CA VAL A 47 -9.05 1.91 -6.16
C VAL A 47 -7.56 1.69 -6.27
N VAL A 48 -7.15 0.58 -6.90
CA VAL A 48 -5.74 0.29 -7.20
C VAL A 48 -5.57 0.21 -8.71
N HIS A 49 -4.62 0.96 -9.25
CA HIS A 49 -4.19 0.85 -10.63
C HIS A 49 -3.02 -0.13 -10.74
N ASP A 50 -3.17 -1.08 -11.64
CA ASP A 50 -2.15 -2.06 -12.04
C ASP A 50 -1.79 -1.86 -13.52
N GLU A 51 -0.86 -2.65 -14.05
CA GLU A 51 -0.42 -2.59 -15.45
C GLU A 51 -1.56 -2.94 -16.43
N VAL A 52 -2.54 -3.72 -15.96
CA VAL A 52 -3.68 -4.20 -16.77
C VAL A 52 -4.90 -3.28 -16.68
N GLY A 53 -4.99 -2.42 -15.66
CA GLY A 53 -6.13 -1.51 -15.49
C GLY A 53 -6.41 -1.12 -14.04
N MET A 54 -7.68 -0.82 -13.75
CA MET A 54 -8.13 -0.33 -12.46
C MET A 54 -8.94 -1.40 -11.71
N HIS A 55 -8.63 -1.59 -10.43
CA HIS A 55 -9.29 -2.52 -9.53
C HIS A 55 -10.01 -1.77 -8.41
N LEU A 56 -11.34 -1.94 -8.33
CA LEU A 56 -12.13 -1.46 -7.21
C LEU A 56 -12.16 -2.53 -6.12
N VAL A 57 -11.75 -2.15 -4.91
CA VAL A 57 -11.54 -3.05 -3.77
C VAL A 57 -12.26 -2.50 -2.55
N ASP A 58 -13.07 -3.32 -1.89
CA ASP A 58 -13.67 -2.94 -0.60
C ASP A 58 -12.63 -3.10 0.52
N MET A 59 -12.50 -2.10 1.39
CA MET A 59 -11.50 -2.12 2.47
C MET A 59 -11.77 -3.21 3.51
N ARG A 60 -13.00 -3.70 3.64
CA ARG A 60 -13.32 -4.84 4.52
C ARG A 60 -12.84 -6.16 3.96
N ALA A 61 -12.58 -6.22 2.65
CA ALA A 61 -11.95 -7.38 2.03
C ALA A 61 -10.44 -7.41 2.27
N VAL A 62 -9.83 -6.32 2.73
CA VAL A 62 -8.38 -6.29 3.02
C VAL A 62 -8.10 -7.04 4.31
N VAL A 63 -7.37 -8.14 4.18
CA VAL A 63 -6.97 -8.98 5.32
C VAL A 63 -5.60 -8.59 5.86
N GLU A 64 -4.69 -8.16 4.98
CA GLU A 64 -3.33 -7.84 5.36
C GLU A 64 -2.73 -6.77 4.44
N VAL A 65 -1.86 -5.93 5.01
CA VAL A 65 -1.04 -4.97 4.27
C VAL A 65 0.40 -5.25 4.61
N HIS A 66 1.17 -5.69 3.62
CA HIS A 66 2.59 -5.93 3.78
C HIS A 66 3.35 -4.70 3.31
N LEU A 67 3.99 -4.04 4.28
CA LEU A 67 4.95 -2.99 4.03
C LEU A 67 6.30 -3.68 3.80
N PRO A 68 6.91 -3.59 2.60
CA PRO A 68 8.26 -4.07 2.40
C PRO A 68 9.16 -3.32 3.38
N TYR A 69 9.81 -4.08 4.25
CA TYR A 69 10.93 -3.58 5.01
C TYR A 69 12.07 -3.34 4.02
N LEU A 70 12.15 -2.14 3.47
CA LEU A 70 13.40 -1.66 2.90
C LEU A 70 14.34 -1.42 4.08
N PRO A 71 15.47 -2.14 4.20
CA PRO A 71 16.55 -1.62 5.03
C PRO A 71 16.82 -0.21 4.49
N GLU A 72 16.87 0.76 5.39
CA GLU A 72 17.27 2.12 5.04
C GLU A 72 18.48 2.02 4.11
N PRO A 73 18.53 2.73 2.97
CA PRO A 73 19.76 2.75 2.18
C PRO A 73 20.85 3.06 3.18
N ALA A 74 21.85 2.17 3.27
CA ALA A 74 22.95 2.28 4.21
C ALA A 74 23.77 3.52 3.80
N GLU A 75 23.24 4.70 4.09
CA GLU A 75 23.86 5.97 3.81
C GLU A 75 24.83 6.21 4.96
N GLY A 76 26.11 5.92 4.68
CA GLY A 76 27.22 6.40 5.49
C GLY A 76 27.93 5.37 6.36
N ARG A 77 28.23 4.15 5.88
CA ARG A 77 29.52 3.57 6.28
C ARG A 77 30.59 4.26 5.43
N PRO A 78 31.46 5.12 6.00
CA PRO A 78 32.69 5.46 5.30
C PRO A 78 33.42 4.13 5.07
N VAL A 79 33.60 3.78 3.81
CA VAL A 79 34.68 2.86 3.44
C VAL A 79 35.96 3.66 3.65
N GLU A 80 36.71 3.22 4.66
CA GLU A 80 38.08 3.56 5.08
C GLU A 80 38.74 4.85 4.54
#